data_AF-A0ABD4RU37-F1
#
_entry.id   AF-A0ABD4RU37-F1
#
_cell.length_a   1.000
_cell.length_b   1.000
_cell.length_c   1.000
_cell.angle_alpha   90.00
_cell.angle_beta   90.00
_cell.angle_gamma   90.00
#
_symmetry.space_group_name_H-M   'P 1'
#
loop_
_entity.id
_entity.type
_entity.pdbx_description
1 polymer ?
#
loop_
_entity_poly.entity_id
_entity_poly.type
_entity_poly.pdbx_seq_one_letter_code
_entity_poly.pdbx_strand_id
1 'polypeptide(L)'
;MIAVKDENNVVNLRGELDNKLEFSHEIFGEKFYNVKIKINRLSDSFDTLPMTVSERLLQDIDINKQNLVNVVGQLRSYNKTLNNKNRLVLTVFVREIKAIEEENKDPNSIFLDGYVCKEPVYRKTPLGREITDLLVAINRPYNKSDYIPSIVWGRNAKFAKNLKVGDRIQLWGRVQSREYEKKIDEDNVVKKMAYEVSISKIKKLDENNND
;
A
#
# COMPACT_ATOMS: atom_id res chain seq x y z
N MET A 1 -5.47 -1.89 -21.17
CA MET A 1 -4.51 -1.17 -20.31
C MET A 1 -5.07 0.23 -20.16
N ILE A 2 -5.71 0.56 -19.02
CA ILE A 2 -6.29 1.88 -18.81
C ILE A 2 -5.12 2.82 -18.56
N ALA A 3 -4.87 3.73 -19.50
CA ALA A 3 -3.91 4.81 -19.32
C ALA A 3 -4.48 5.78 -18.28
N VAL A 4 -4.08 5.62 -17.02
CA VAL A 4 -4.42 6.57 -15.95
C VAL A 4 -3.49 7.78 -16.11
N LYS A 5 -4.03 8.82 -16.75
CA LYS A 5 -3.37 10.13 -16.90
C LYS A 5 -3.29 10.78 -15.50
N ASP A 6 -2.10 11.23 -15.12
CA ASP A 6 -1.82 12.13 -13.98
C ASP A 6 -2.04 11.60 -12.55
N GLU A 7 -1.77 10.31 -12.28
CA GLU A 7 -1.78 9.82 -10.90
C GLU A 7 -0.43 9.29 -10.43
N ASN A 8 0.11 9.94 -9.39
CA ASN A 8 1.36 9.58 -8.72
C ASN A 8 1.19 8.47 -7.67
N ASN A 9 -0.03 7.95 -7.48
CA ASN A 9 -0.36 6.92 -6.52
C ASN A 9 -1.57 6.15 -7.04
N VAL A 10 -1.34 4.96 -7.57
CA VAL A 10 -2.39 4.10 -8.13
C VAL A 10 -2.23 2.71 -7.58
N VAL A 11 -3.27 2.20 -6.95
CA VAL A 11 -3.37 0.82 -6.48
C VAL A 11 -4.50 0.13 -7.25
N ASN A 12 -4.21 -1.02 -7.85
CA ASN A 12 -5.21 -1.90 -8.43
C ASN A 12 -5.18 -3.23 -7.68
N LEU A 13 -6.30 -3.57 -7.05
CA LEU A 13 -6.47 -4.81 -6.31
C LEU A 13 -7.61 -5.62 -6.91
N ARG A 14 -7.47 -6.93 -6.82
CA ARG A 14 -8.52 -7.91 -7.04
C ARG A 14 -8.50 -8.88 -5.88
N GLY A 15 -9.65 -9.12 -5.25
CA GLY A 15 -9.69 -10.02 -4.12
C GLY A 15 -11.04 -10.11 -3.44
N GLU A 16 -11.08 -10.92 -2.40
CA GLU A 16 -12.25 -11.17 -1.58
C GLU A 16 -12.39 -10.06 -0.52
N LEU A 17 -13.48 -9.31 -0.56
CA LEU A 17 -13.84 -8.32 0.44
C LEU A 17 -14.28 -9.03 1.73
N ASP A 18 -13.80 -8.53 2.86
CA ASP A 18 -14.26 -8.95 4.18
C ASP A 18 -15.71 -8.49 4.40
N ASN A 19 -16.53 -9.34 5.03
CA ASN A 19 -17.94 -9.04 5.25
C ASN A 19 -18.18 -8.03 6.40
N LYS A 20 -17.11 -7.66 7.11
CA LYS A 20 -17.17 -6.74 8.24
C LYS A 20 -16.80 -5.31 7.86
N LEU A 21 -17.81 -4.47 7.65
CA LEU A 21 -17.65 -3.01 7.58
C LEU A 21 -17.56 -2.41 8.98
N GLU A 22 -16.51 -1.63 9.24
CA GLU A 22 -16.35 -0.87 10.48
C GLU A 22 -16.45 0.64 10.19
N PHE A 23 -17.42 1.34 10.78
CA PHE A 23 -17.51 2.79 10.62
C PHE A 23 -16.19 3.47 11.02
N SER A 24 -15.69 4.35 10.14
CA SER A 24 -14.45 5.07 10.37
C SER A 24 -14.69 6.51 10.80
N HIS A 25 -15.36 7.29 9.96
CA HIS A 25 -15.59 8.72 10.14
C HIS A 25 -16.61 9.23 9.12
N GLU A 26 -17.10 10.45 9.32
CA GLU A 26 -18.03 11.13 8.42
C GLU A 26 -17.45 12.51 8.06
N ILE A 27 -17.49 12.87 6.78
CA ILE A 27 -17.03 14.16 6.27
C ILE A 27 -18.13 14.73 5.38
N PHE A 28 -18.63 15.93 5.71
CA PHE A 28 -19.69 16.62 4.95
C PHE A 28 -20.92 15.75 4.66
N GLY A 29 -21.32 14.89 5.61
CA GLY A 29 -22.47 13.99 5.46
C GLY A 29 -22.16 12.68 4.76
N GLU A 30 -20.94 12.47 4.27
CA GLU A 30 -20.50 11.23 3.62
C GLU A 30 -19.75 10.34 4.62
N LYS A 31 -20.24 9.12 4.83
CA LYS A 31 -19.65 8.15 5.74
C LYS A 31 -18.57 7.32 5.05
N PHE A 32 -17.52 7.04 5.81
CA PHE A 32 -16.42 6.18 5.40
C PHE A 32 -16.32 4.97 6.32
N TYR A 33 -16.03 3.82 5.73
CA TYR A 33 -15.89 2.54 6.40
C TYR A 33 -14.49 1.97 6.21
N ASN A 34 -13.97 1.33 7.25
CA ASN A 34 -12.80 0.48 7.17
C ASN A 34 -13.27 -0.94 6.86
N VAL A 35 -12.61 -1.57 5.90
CA VAL A 35 -12.84 -2.95 5.48
C VAL A 35 -11.52 -3.55 5.02
N LYS A 36 -11.43 -4.88 4.92
CA LYS A 36 -10.23 -5.56 4.42
C LYS A 36 -10.53 -6.24 3.10
N ILE A 37 -9.51 -6.35 2.26
CA ILE A 37 -9.52 -7.18 1.06
C ILE A 37 -8.44 -8.26 1.19
N LYS A 38 -8.82 -9.50 0.93
CA LYS A 38 -7.94 -10.66 0.87
C LYS A 38 -7.58 -10.95 -0.58
N ILE A 39 -6.29 -10.99 -0.86
CA ILE A 39 -5.75 -11.10 -2.22
C ILE A 39 -4.88 -12.35 -2.28
N ASN A 40 -5.27 -13.32 -3.09
CA ASN A 40 -4.48 -14.52 -3.31
C ASN A 40 -3.23 -14.17 -4.13
N ARG A 41 -2.06 -14.64 -3.68
CA ARG A 41 -0.82 -14.60 -4.45
C ARG A 41 -0.71 -15.88 -5.26
N LEU A 42 0.06 -15.82 -6.35
CA LEU A 42 0.43 -16.99 -7.16
C LEU A 42 1.19 -18.09 -6.39
N SER A 43 1.62 -17.81 -5.17
CA SER A 43 2.38 -18.73 -4.32
C SER A 43 1.52 -19.42 -3.24
N ASP A 44 0.20 -19.44 -3.42
CA ASP A 44 -0.80 -19.93 -2.45
C ASP A 44 -0.75 -19.25 -1.07
N SER A 45 -0.08 -18.11 -0.97
CA SER A 45 -0.16 -17.21 0.18
C SER A 45 -1.15 -16.09 -0.13
N PHE A 46 -1.64 -15.39 0.88
CA PHE A 46 -2.52 -14.24 0.67
C PHE A 46 -1.99 -12.99 1.36
N ASP A 47 -2.34 -11.85 0.79
CA ASP A 47 -2.27 -10.55 1.46
C ASP A 47 -3.64 -10.19 1.99
N THR A 48 -3.70 -9.63 3.20
CA THR A 48 -4.93 -8.99 3.71
C THR A 48 -4.65 -7.52 3.88
N LEU A 49 -5.26 -6.68 3.04
CA LEU A 49 -4.97 -5.26 2.99
C LEU A 49 -6.13 -4.44 3.57
N PRO A 50 -5.85 -3.45 4.42
CA PRO A 50 -6.87 -2.53 4.91
C PRO A 50 -7.26 -1.54 3.81
N MET A 51 -8.55 -1.26 3.75
CA MET A 51 -9.15 -0.30 2.85
C MET A 51 -10.03 0.68 3.61
N THR A 52 -10.11 1.90 3.10
CA THR A 52 -11.07 2.91 3.54
C THR A 52 -11.94 3.25 2.34
N VAL A 53 -13.24 3.01 2.47
CA VAL A 53 -14.22 3.09 1.38
C VAL A 53 -15.36 4.03 1.76
N SER A 54 -15.79 4.87 0.82
CA SER A 54 -16.98 5.71 0.96
C SER A 54 -18.25 4.84 0.90
N GLU A 55 -19.24 5.18 1.71
CA GLU A 55 -20.56 4.54 1.67
C GLU A 55 -21.21 4.59 0.28
N ARG A 56 -20.91 5.64 -0.50
CA ARG A 56 -21.46 5.86 -1.84
C ARG A 56 -20.98 4.81 -2.82
N LEU A 57 -19.76 4.31 -2.64
CA LEU A 57 -19.16 3.28 -3.48
C LEU A 57 -19.67 1.87 -3.15
N LEU A 58 -20.35 1.69 -2.02
CA LEU A 58 -20.86 0.41 -1.57
C LEU A 58 -22.32 0.17 -1.96
N GLN A 59 -23.01 1.16 -2.53
CA GLN A 59 -24.44 1.07 -2.87
C GLN A 59 -24.76 -0.09 -3.82
N ASP A 60 -23.86 -0.35 -4.77
CA ASP A 60 -24.02 -1.40 -5.78
C ASP A 60 -23.29 -2.72 -5.40
N ILE A 61 -22.83 -2.85 -4.16
CA ILE A 61 -22.06 -4.01 -3.69
C ILE A 61 -22.80 -4.69 -2.55
N ASP A 62 -23.28 -5.91 -2.79
CA ASP A 62 -23.80 -6.78 -1.74
C ASP A 62 -22.65 -7.52 -1.06
N ILE A 63 -22.09 -6.90 -0.02
CA ILE A 63 -20.95 -7.44 0.76
C ILE A 63 -21.27 -8.80 1.42
N ASN A 64 -22.56 -9.16 1.54
CA ASN A 64 -22.97 -10.44 2.12
C ASN A 64 -23.09 -11.58 1.09
N LYS A 65 -23.08 -11.26 -0.22
CA LYS A 65 -23.24 -12.24 -1.31
C LYS A 65 -22.08 -12.25 -2.30
N GLN A 66 -21.51 -11.08 -2.59
CA GLN A 66 -20.44 -10.88 -3.55
C GLN A 66 -19.18 -10.44 -2.82
N ASN A 67 -18.22 -11.35 -2.70
CA ASN A 67 -16.95 -11.04 -2.06
C ASN A 67 -15.88 -10.66 -3.07
N LEU A 68 -15.96 -11.13 -4.33
CA LEU A 68 -14.90 -10.86 -5.29
C LEU A 68 -15.08 -9.49 -5.96
N VAL A 69 -14.11 -8.61 -5.75
CA VAL A 69 -14.14 -7.23 -6.23
C VAL A 69 -12.84 -6.83 -6.93
N ASN A 70 -12.95 -5.94 -7.91
CA ASN A 70 -11.86 -5.11 -8.41
C ASN A 70 -11.91 -3.76 -7.71
N VAL A 71 -10.77 -3.29 -7.21
CA VAL A 71 -10.60 -2.02 -6.51
C VAL A 71 -9.54 -1.20 -7.22
N VAL A 72 -9.87 0.06 -7.52
CA VAL A 72 -8.91 1.09 -7.90
C VAL A 72 -8.88 2.14 -6.80
N GLY A 73 -7.69 2.50 -6.34
CA GLY A 73 -7.55 3.41 -5.23
C GLY A 73 -6.14 3.96 -5.10
N GLN A 74 -5.84 4.52 -3.93
CA GLN A 74 -4.57 5.14 -3.63
C GLN A 74 -4.10 4.67 -2.25
N LEU A 75 -2.82 4.32 -2.12
CA LEU A 75 -2.27 3.92 -0.83
C LEU A 75 -2.04 5.18 0.01
N ARG A 76 -2.83 5.36 1.06
CA ARG A 76 -2.76 6.50 1.97
C ARG A 76 -2.02 6.13 3.25
N SER A 77 -1.31 7.11 3.80
CA SER A 77 -0.64 6.99 5.08
C SER A 77 -1.06 8.13 6.00
N TYR A 78 -1.26 7.84 7.28
CA TYR A 78 -1.43 8.87 8.30
C TYR A 78 -1.04 8.34 9.67
N ASN A 79 -0.66 9.27 10.54
CA ASN A 79 -0.34 8.98 11.92
C ASN A 79 -1.63 8.98 12.75
N LYS A 80 -1.89 7.89 13.47
CA LYS A 80 -3.00 7.77 14.41
C LYS A 80 -2.44 7.52 15.81
N THR A 81 -2.82 8.38 16.76
CA THR A 81 -2.50 8.16 18.17
C THR A 81 -3.39 7.06 18.73
N LEU A 82 -2.79 5.98 19.18
CA LEU A 82 -3.45 4.84 19.81
C LEU A 82 -2.72 4.51 21.12
N ASN A 83 -3.43 4.61 22.25
CA ASN A 83 -2.89 4.35 23.60
C ASN A 83 -1.60 5.15 23.87
N ASN A 84 -1.64 6.47 23.65
CA ASN A 84 -0.50 7.39 23.78
C ASN A 84 0.74 7.06 22.94
N LYS A 85 0.60 6.18 21.93
CA LYS A 85 1.67 5.88 20.97
C LYS A 85 1.22 6.28 19.57
N ASN A 86 2.07 7.04 18.88
CA ASN A 86 1.83 7.36 17.49
C ASN A 86 2.10 6.13 16.62
N ARG A 87 1.16 5.78 15.74
CA ARG A 87 1.29 4.65 14.80
C ARG A 87 1.00 5.13 13.39
N LEU A 88 1.90 4.78 12.47
CA LEU A 88 1.64 4.93 11.05
C LEU A 88 0.58 3.92 10.62
N VAL A 89 -0.52 4.43 10.09
CA VAL A 89 -1.56 3.66 9.44
C VAL A 89 -1.34 3.74 7.94
N LEU A 90 -1.40 2.60 7.27
CA LEU A 90 -1.47 2.49 5.81
C LEU A 90 -2.83 1.88 5.46
N THR A 91 -3.53 2.47 4.50
CA THR A 91 -4.84 2.01 4.03
C THR A 91 -5.00 2.34 2.56
N VAL A 92 -5.66 1.47 1.81
CA VAL A 92 -6.04 1.76 0.42
C VAL A 92 -7.31 2.60 0.46
N PHE A 93 -7.20 3.87 0.09
CA PHE A 93 -8.36 4.74 -0.09
C PHE A 93 -9.02 4.41 -1.43
N VAL A 94 -10.21 3.82 -1.35
CA VAL A 94 -10.94 3.29 -2.50
C VAL A 94 -11.54 4.45 -3.29
N ARG A 95 -11.29 4.48 -4.61
CA ARG A 95 -11.87 5.45 -5.54
C ARG A 95 -12.91 4.81 -6.45
N GLU A 96 -12.67 3.56 -6.84
CA GLU A 96 -13.62 2.75 -7.58
C GLU A 96 -13.58 1.33 -7.02
N ILE A 97 -14.76 0.70 -6.97
CA ILE A 97 -14.91 -0.70 -6.59
C ILE A 97 -16.03 -1.30 -7.45
N LYS A 98 -15.79 -2.50 -7.98
CA LYS A 98 -16.73 -3.21 -8.85
C LYS A 98 -16.73 -4.68 -8.51
N ALA A 99 -17.92 -5.27 -8.37
CA ALA A 99 -18.06 -6.71 -8.29
C ALA A 99 -17.65 -7.37 -9.61
N ILE A 100 -17.09 -8.56 -9.53
CA ILE A 100 -16.60 -9.33 -10.68
C ILE A 100 -16.86 -10.82 -10.50
N GLU A 101 -16.91 -11.56 -11.61
CA GLU A 101 -17.27 -12.98 -11.60
C GLU A 101 -16.07 -13.93 -11.69
N GLU A 102 -14.97 -13.51 -12.32
CA GLU A 102 -13.78 -14.37 -12.53
C GLU A 102 -12.58 -13.92 -11.68
N GLU A 103 -11.53 -14.74 -11.61
CA GLU A 103 -10.17 -14.32 -11.20
C GLU A 103 -9.34 -14.05 -12.48
N ASN A 104 -8.67 -12.89 -12.60
CA ASN A 104 -7.81 -12.55 -13.75
C ASN A 104 -6.38 -12.25 -13.25
N LYS A 105 -5.43 -12.20 -14.18
CA LYS A 105 -4.00 -12.01 -13.92
C LYS A 105 -3.68 -10.70 -13.20
N ASP A 106 -2.75 -10.81 -12.25
CA ASP A 106 -2.14 -9.75 -11.41
C ASP A 106 -3.11 -9.04 -10.44
N PRO A 107 -3.46 -9.67 -9.31
CA PRO A 107 -4.47 -9.18 -8.40
C PRO A 107 -3.99 -8.05 -7.47
N ASN A 108 -2.73 -7.64 -7.54
CA ASN A 108 -2.17 -6.64 -6.62
C ASN A 108 -1.01 -5.90 -7.28
N SER A 109 -1.34 -4.75 -7.85
CA SER A 109 -0.36 -3.84 -8.42
C SER A 109 -0.47 -2.46 -7.79
N ILE A 110 0.68 -1.82 -7.62
CA ILE A 110 0.76 -0.42 -7.21
C ILE A 110 1.82 0.29 -8.04
N PHE A 111 1.49 1.52 -8.43
CA PHE A 111 2.39 2.50 -9.00
C PHE A 111 2.49 3.71 -8.08
N LEU A 112 3.71 4.17 -7.82
CA LEU A 112 4.00 5.38 -7.06
C LEU A 112 5.00 6.26 -7.82
N ASP A 113 4.77 7.57 -7.82
CA ASP A 113 5.72 8.61 -8.25
C ASP A 113 5.90 9.58 -7.08
N GLY A 114 7.12 9.68 -6.57
CA GLY A 114 7.37 10.48 -5.37
C GLY A 114 8.84 10.67 -5.09
N TYR A 115 9.15 11.03 -3.84
CA TYR A 115 10.47 11.50 -3.45
C TYR A 115 11.01 10.69 -2.28
N VAL A 116 12.30 10.37 -2.31
CA VAL A 116 12.99 9.72 -1.19
C VAL A 116 13.05 10.68 0.00
N CYS A 117 12.51 10.29 1.16
CA CYS A 117 12.43 11.14 2.35
C CYS A 117 13.47 10.87 3.42
N LYS A 118 14.10 9.70 3.36
CA LYS A 118 15.13 9.26 4.30
C LYS A 118 16.21 8.54 3.53
N GLU A 119 17.42 8.54 4.08
CA GLU A 119 18.53 7.78 3.50
C GLU A 119 18.13 6.30 3.33
N PRO A 120 18.35 5.72 2.13
CA PRO A 120 18.09 4.31 1.89
C PRO A 120 18.87 3.40 2.84
N VAL A 121 18.22 2.39 3.42
CA VAL A 121 18.88 1.44 4.32
C VAL A 121 19.11 0.13 3.59
N TYR A 122 20.35 -0.08 3.13
CA TYR A 122 20.76 -1.32 2.47
C TYR A 122 21.19 -2.39 3.47
N ARG A 123 20.73 -3.63 3.28
CA ARG A 123 21.14 -4.79 4.09
C ARG A 123 20.97 -6.11 3.34
N LYS A 124 21.54 -7.18 3.90
CA LYS A 124 21.30 -8.56 3.46
C LYS A 124 20.44 -9.28 4.50
N THR A 125 19.45 -10.04 4.05
CA THR A 125 18.69 -10.94 4.94
C THR A 125 19.58 -12.12 5.38
N PRO A 126 19.20 -12.88 6.43
CA PRO A 126 19.94 -14.09 6.83
C PRO A 126 20.13 -15.11 5.70
N LEU A 127 19.19 -15.16 4.74
CA LEU A 127 19.27 -16.00 3.54
C LEU A 127 20.04 -15.34 2.38
N GLY A 128 20.82 -14.29 2.64
CA GLY A 128 21.67 -13.61 1.65
C GLY A 128 20.94 -12.73 0.64
N ARG A 129 19.62 -12.53 0.76
CA ARG A 129 18.87 -11.66 -0.16
C ARG A 129 19.21 -10.21 0.10
N GLU A 130 19.57 -9.49 -0.95
CA GLU A 130 19.91 -8.08 -0.90
C GLU A 130 18.64 -7.24 -0.94
N ILE A 131 18.50 -6.31 0.02
CA ILE A 131 17.33 -5.45 0.14
C ILE A 131 17.71 -4.01 0.48
N THR A 132 16.82 -3.10 0.15
CA THR A 132 16.92 -1.69 0.53
C THR A 132 15.57 -1.21 1.01
N ASP A 133 15.52 -0.77 2.26
CA ASP A 133 14.35 -0.12 2.83
C ASP A 133 14.35 1.36 2.41
N LEU A 134 13.23 1.81 1.84
CA LEU A 134 12.98 3.20 1.42
C LEU A 134 11.77 3.75 2.15
N LEU A 135 11.79 5.06 2.41
CA LEU A 135 10.59 5.82 2.79
C LEU A 135 10.34 6.88 1.72
N VAL A 136 9.18 6.81 1.07
CA VAL A 136 8.86 7.63 -0.10
C VAL A 136 7.68 8.54 0.21
N ALA A 137 7.83 9.84 0.00
CA ALA A 137 6.73 10.80 0.05
C ALA A 137 6.03 10.87 -1.29
N ILE A 138 4.73 10.66 -1.26
CA ILE A 138 3.84 10.83 -2.40
C ILE A 138 2.99 12.06 -2.13
N ASN A 139 3.21 13.10 -2.93
CA ASN A 139 2.50 14.37 -2.75
C ASN A 139 1.02 14.21 -3.07
N ARG A 140 0.17 14.82 -2.27
CA ARG A 140 -1.28 14.89 -2.49
C ARG A 140 -1.74 16.35 -2.41
N PRO A 141 -2.96 16.66 -2.89
CA PRO A 141 -3.51 18.00 -2.79
C PRO A 141 -3.45 18.57 -1.36
N TYR A 142 -3.47 19.90 -1.28
CA TYR A 142 -3.45 20.65 -0.02
C TYR A 142 -2.14 20.51 0.78
N ASN A 143 -0.99 20.45 0.10
CA ASN A 143 0.36 20.41 0.71
C ASN A 143 0.54 19.30 1.75
N LYS A 144 -0.10 18.16 1.53
CA LYS A 144 0.10 16.97 2.34
C LYS A 144 0.85 15.92 1.52
N SER A 145 1.47 14.97 2.19
CA SER A 145 2.10 13.82 1.53
C SER A 145 1.79 12.54 2.29
N ASP A 146 1.71 11.44 1.55
CA ASP A 146 1.69 10.09 2.10
C ASP A 146 3.13 9.56 2.17
N TYR A 147 3.57 9.08 3.33
CA TYR A 147 4.90 8.52 3.55
C TYR A 147 4.80 6.99 3.55
N ILE A 148 5.24 6.38 2.47
CA ILE A 148 5.02 4.96 2.18
C ILE A 148 6.32 4.17 2.39
N PRO A 149 6.39 3.28 3.40
CA PRO A 149 7.47 2.32 3.54
C PRO A 149 7.51 1.38 2.34
N SER A 150 8.67 1.26 1.72
CA SER A 150 8.87 0.46 0.51
C SER A 150 10.12 -0.40 0.66
N ILE A 151 10.02 -1.67 0.30
CA ILE A 151 11.13 -2.63 0.34
C ILE A 151 11.53 -3.03 -1.07
N VAL A 152 12.78 -2.75 -1.43
CA VAL A 152 13.36 -3.02 -2.74
C VAL A 152 14.23 -4.27 -2.68
N TRP A 153 14.16 -5.13 -3.70
CA TRP A 153 14.82 -6.44 -3.71
C TRP A 153 15.90 -6.59 -4.80
N GLY A 154 16.93 -7.37 -4.50
CA GLY A 154 17.90 -7.87 -5.49
C GLY A 154 18.67 -6.77 -6.22
N ARG A 155 18.67 -6.83 -7.56
CA ARG A 155 19.37 -5.82 -8.40
C ARG A 155 18.82 -4.40 -8.16
N ASN A 156 17.51 -4.27 -7.97
CA ASN A 156 16.88 -2.99 -7.66
C ASN A 156 17.34 -2.47 -6.30
N ALA A 157 17.63 -3.33 -5.32
CA ALA A 157 18.18 -2.91 -4.02
C ALA A 157 19.59 -2.31 -4.17
N LYS A 158 20.46 -2.93 -4.98
CA LYS A 158 21.80 -2.38 -5.28
C LYS A 158 21.75 -1.03 -5.97
N PHE A 159 20.73 -0.78 -6.78
CA PHE A 159 20.47 0.52 -7.37
C PHE A 159 19.97 1.50 -6.31
N ALA A 160 18.94 1.11 -5.55
CA ALA A 160 18.23 1.96 -4.59
C ALA A 160 19.12 2.44 -3.44
N LYS A 161 20.14 1.66 -3.03
CA LYS A 161 21.07 2.07 -1.97
C LYS A 161 21.84 3.37 -2.27
N ASN A 162 21.95 3.74 -3.55
CA ASN A 162 22.70 4.93 -3.99
C ASN A 162 21.78 6.16 -4.16
N LEU A 163 20.47 6.01 -3.93
CA LEU A 163 19.54 7.13 -3.97
C LEU A 163 19.80 8.08 -2.80
N LYS A 164 19.49 9.36 -3.02
CA LYS A 164 19.63 10.41 -2.02
C LYS A 164 18.25 10.93 -1.60
N VAL A 165 18.18 11.51 -0.40
CA VAL A 165 17.00 12.27 0.03
C VAL A 165 16.71 13.36 -1.00
N GLY A 166 15.45 13.48 -1.42
CA GLY A 166 15.02 14.40 -2.46
C GLY A 166 15.00 13.82 -3.88
N ASP A 167 15.60 12.65 -4.12
CA ASP A 167 15.54 12.02 -5.44
C ASP A 167 14.09 11.68 -5.81
N ARG A 168 13.63 12.16 -6.98
CA ARG A 168 12.35 11.76 -7.56
C ARG A 168 12.46 10.37 -8.17
N ILE A 169 11.57 9.48 -7.77
CA ILE A 169 11.54 8.09 -8.18
C ILE A 169 10.14 7.63 -8.56
N GLN A 170 10.08 6.73 -9.53
CA GLN A 170 8.89 5.96 -9.88
C GLN A 170 9.08 4.51 -9.45
N LEU A 171 8.03 3.94 -8.86
CA LEU A 171 8.01 2.62 -8.27
C LEU A 171 6.82 1.82 -8.78
N TRP A 172 7.07 0.55 -9.09
CA TRP A 172 6.05 -0.44 -9.36
C TRP A 172 6.27 -1.63 -8.44
N GLY A 173 5.17 -2.21 -7.98
CA GLY A 173 5.24 -3.32 -7.05
C GLY A 173 3.86 -3.79 -6.63
N ARG A 174 3.79 -4.29 -5.40
CA ARG A 174 2.56 -4.75 -4.75
C ARG A 174 2.50 -4.25 -3.31
N VAL A 175 1.30 -4.01 -2.80
CA VAL A 175 1.12 -3.72 -1.38
C VAL A 175 1.13 -5.04 -0.62
N GLN A 176 2.00 -5.17 0.37
CA GLN A 176 2.22 -6.41 1.10
C GLN A 176 1.86 -6.25 2.58
N SER A 177 1.19 -7.25 3.11
CA SER A 177 1.03 -7.48 4.54
C SER A 177 2.11 -8.45 5.03
N ARG A 178 2.71 -8.14 6.19
CA ARG A 178 3.70 -8.99 6.85
C ARG A 178 3.36 -9.17 8.33
N GLU A 179 3.25 -10.42 8.76
CA GLU A 179 3.19 -10.75 10.18
C GLU A 179 4.61 -10.64 10.77
N TYR A 180 4.71 -10.07 11.96
CA TYR A 180 5.92 -10.06 12.75
C TYR A 180 5.59 -10.26 14.22
N GLU A 181 6.52 -10.89 14.92
CA GLU A 181 6.44 -11.08 16.36
C GLU A 181 7.07 -9.88 17.07
N LYS A 182 6.31 -9.27 17.97
CA LYS A 182 6.81 -8.24 18.87
C LYS A 182 6.91 -8.83 20.27
N LYS A 183 8.15 -9.00 20.76
CA LYS A 183 8.41 -9.25 22.18
C LYS A 183 7.98 -8.03 23.00
N ILE A 184 7.13 -8.26 24.00
CA ILE A 184 6.70 -7.25 24.96
C ILE A 184 7.57 -7.35 26.22
N ASP A 185 7.87 -8.57 26.65
CA ASP A 185 8.79 -8.94 27.73
C ASP A 185 9.38 -10.35 27.43
N GLU A 186 10.03 -10.99 28.42
CA GLU A 186 10.73 -12.28 28.26
C GLU A 186 9.79 -13.43 27.86
N ASP A 187 8.54 -13.43 28.34
CA ASP A 187 7.57 -14.52 28.15
C ASP A 187 6.45 -14.18 27.16
N ASN A 188 6.21 -12.88 26.88
CA ASN A 188 5.09 -12.44 26.06
C ASN A 188 5.51 -11.99 24.66
N VAL A 189 5.11 -12.78 23.66
CA VAL A 189 5.25 -12.45 22.23
C VAL A 189 3.88 -12.17 21.64
N VAL A 190 3.70 -11.01 21.01
CA VAL A 190 2.46 -10.64 20.33
C VAL A 190 2.67 -10.57 18.84
N LYS A 191 1.85 -11.31 18.08
CA LYS A 191 1.80 -11.21 16.62
C LYS A 191 1.21 -9.88 16.19
N LYS A 192 1.86 -9.23 15.24
CA LYS A 192 1.47 -7.93 14.68
C LYS A 192 1.57 -7.96 13.17
N MET A 193 0.77 -7.11 12.53
CA MET A 193 0.82 -6.93 11.09
C MET A 193 1.43 -5.58 10.76
N ALA A 194 2.34 -5.56 9.79
CA ALA A 194 2.83 -4.34 9.15
C ALA A 194 2.49 -4.38 7.66
N TYR A 195 2.34 -3.20 7.08
CA TYR A 195 2.08 -3.02 5.65
C TYR A 195 3.21 -2.22 5.03
N GLU A 196 3.59 -2.58 3.81
CA GLU A 196 4.65 -1.91 3.04
C GLU A 196 4.45 -2.20 1.55
N VAL A 197 5.19 -1.51 0.69
CA VAL A 197 5.19 -1.78 -0.74
C VAL A 197 6.41 -2.62 -1.12
N SER A 198 6.19 -3.80 -1.68
CA SER A 198 7.25 -4.66 -2.20
C SER A 198 7.52 -4.32 -3.66
N ILE A 199 8.73 -3.83 -3.95
CA ILE A 199 9.07 -3.18 -5.21
C ILE A 199 9.61 -4.19 -6.23
N SER A 200 8.94 -4.27 -7.38
CA SER A 200 9.35 -5.09 -8.54
C SER A 200 10.15 -4.31 -9.58
N LYS A 201 9.90 -2.99 -9.69
CA LYS A 201 10.62 -2.08 -10.58
C LYS A 201 10.77 -0.71 -9.95
N ILE A 202 11.92 -0.08 -10.15
CA ILE A 202 12.24 1.27 -9.70
C ILE A 202 12.92 2.04 -10.83
N LYS A 203 12.61 3.33 -10.95
CA LYS A 203 13.26 4.26 -11.88
C LYS A 203 13.53 5.58 -11.14
N LYS A 204 14.75 6.11 -11.22
CA LYS A 204 15.03 7.50 -10.84
C LYS A 204 14.68 8.41 -12.02
N LEU A 205 14.04 9.54 -11.74
CA LEU A 205 13.79 10.58 -12.72
C LEU A 205 14.87 11.65 -12.57
N ASP A 206 15.46 12.06 -13.68
CA ASP A 206 16.43 13.15 -13.70
C ASP A 206 15.68 14.48 -13.62
N GLU A 207 16.28 15.48 -12.96
CA GLU A 207 15.68 16.80 -12.76
C GLU A 207 15.44 17.58 -14.07
N ASN A 208 15.89 17.07 -15.22
CA ASN A 208 15.93 17.78 -16.49
C ASN A 208 14.82 17.43 -17.51
N ASN A 209 13.84 16.60 -17.19
CA ASN A 209 12.74 16.31 -18.13
C ASN A 209 11.47 17.09 -17.75
N ASN A 210 11.53 18.41 -17.97
CA ASN A 210 10.35 19.19 -18.33
C ASN A 210 10.27 19.16 -19.87
N ASP A 211 9.57 18.16 -20.41
CA ASP A 211 8.98 18.25 -21.75
C ASP A 211 7.48 18.54 -21.58
#